data_AF-A0A249MTH0-F1
#
_entry.id   AF-A0A249MTH0-F1
#
_cell.length_a   1.000
_cell.length_b   1.000
_cell.length_c   1.000
_cell.angle_alpha   90.00
_cell.angle_beta   90.00
_cell.angle_gamma   90.00
#
_symmetry.space_group_name_H-M   'P 1'
#
loop_
_entity.id
_entity.type
_entity.pdbx_description
1 polymer ?
#
loop_
_entity_poly.entity_id
_entity_poly.type
_entity_poly.pdbx_seq_one_letter_code
_entity_poly.pdbx_strand_id
1 'polypeptide(L)' 'MIEASKLTDEALLAYDDMMTECVVKVEKFAPLAVRIWSEVMKELDRRGKVKLMSGSYDDIGNALIQRL' A
#
# COMPACT_ATOMS: atom_id res chain seq x y z
N MET A 1 15.36 5.01 -1.71
CA MET A 1 14.54 4.04 -0.95
C MET A 1 13.78 4.87 0.07
N ILE A 2 12.45 4.77 0.16
CA ILE A 2 11.66 5.48 1.17
C ILE A 2 11.69 4.67 2.46
N GLU A 3 11.82 5.34 3.61
CA GLU A 3 11.70 4.74 4.94
C GLU A 3 10.27 4.97 5.48
N ALA A 4 9.34 4.05 5.20
CA ALA A 4 7.93 4.17 5.61
C ALA A 4 7.76 4.26 7.13
N SER A 5 8.68 3.69 7.90
CA SER A 5 8.71 3.76 9.36
C SER A 5 8.81 5.19 9.92
N LYS A 6 9.27 6.15 9.12
CA LYS A 6 9.39 7.57 9.48
C LYS A 6 8.15 8.41 9.11
N LEU A 7 7.16 7.83 8.44
CA LEU A 7 5.94 8.53 8.02
C LEU A 7 4.85 8.44 9.09
N THR A 8 4.02 9.49 9.16
CA THR A 8 2.84 9.51 10.04
C THR A 8 1.73 8.63 9.47
N ASP A 9 0.79 8.23 10.32
CA ASP A 9 -0.35 7.40 9.91
C ASP A 9 -1.21 8.12 8.86
N GLU A 10 -1.40 9.44 8.97
CA GLU A 10 -2.16 10.22 7.98
C GLU A 10 -1.50 10.21 6.60
N ALA A 11 -0.17 10.33 6.55
CA ALA A 11 0.58 10.29 5.30
C ALA A 11 0.51 8.89 4.65
N LEU A 12 0.55 7.83 5.47
CA LEU A 12 0.41 6.45 4.99
C LEU A 12 -0.99 6.20 4.42
N LEU A 13 -2.05 6.67 5.09
CA LEU A 13 -3.43 6.56 4.62
C LEU A 13 -3.68 7.34 3.33
N ALA A 14 -3.21 8.59 3.24
CA ALA A 14 -3.35 9.39 2.02
C ALA A 14 -2.63 8.75 0.81
N TYR A 15 -1.49 8.09 1.05
CA TYR A 15 -0.79 7.33 0.02
C TYR A 15 -1.57 6.10 -0.44
N ASP A 16 -2.20 5.38 0.49
CA ASP A 16 -3.08 4.24 0.20
C ASP A 16 -4.29 4.66 -0.65
N ASP A 17 -4.96 5.74 -0.26
CA ASP A 17 -6.12 6.29 -0.98
C ASP A 17 -5.74 6.64 -2.42
N MET A 18 -4.63 7.36 -2.61
CA MET A 18 -4.11 7.71 -3.93
C MET A 18 -3.86 6.46 -4.78
N MET A 19 -3.24 5.42 -4.20
CA MET A 19 -2.87 4.22 -4.93
C MET A 19 -4.07 3.32 -5.24
N THR A 20 -5.04 3.23 -4.34
CA THR A 20 -6.33 2.56 -4.56
C THR A 20 -7.04 3.12 -5.79
N GLU A 21 -7.06 4.45 -5.94
CA GLU A 21 -7.64 5.13 -7.10
C GLU A 21 -6.83 4.94 -8.39
N CYS A 22 -5.54 4.61 -8.26
CA CYS A 22 -4.57 4.63 -9.35
C CYS A 22 -4.16 3.25 -9.89
N VAL A 23 -4.36 2.17 -9.13
CA VAL A 23 -3.64 0.91 -9.33
C VAL A 23 -3.75 0.31 -10.72
N VAL A 24 -4.95 0.30 -11.32
CA VAL A 24 -5.18 -0.30 -12.65
C VAL A 24 -4.48 0.49 -13.76
N LYS A 25 -4.30 1.80 -13.58
CA LYS A 25 -3.65 2.67 -14.58
C LYS A 25 -2.15 2.80 -14.35
N VAL A 26 -1.68 2.76 -13.11
CA VAL A 26 -0.32 3.21 -12.77
C VAL A 26 0.74 2.12 -12.84
N GLU A 27 0.39 0.84 -12.74
CA GLU A 27 1.39 -0.25 -12.77
C GLU A 27 2.27 -0.25 -14.04
N LYS A 28 1.71 0.15 -15.19
CA LYS A 28 2.46 0.29 -16.46
C LYS A 28 3.33 1.54 -16.55
N PHE A 29 3.06 2.59 -15.77
CA PHE A 29 3.72 3.91 -15.92
C PHE A 29 4.58 4.31 -14.72
N ALA A 30 4.27 3.84 -13.51
CA ALA A 30 5.03 4.13 -12.29
C ALA A 30 5.15 2.88 -11.38
N PRO A 31 5.93 1.87 -11.79
CA PRO A 31 6.18 0.66 -10.99
C PRO A 31 6.82 0.97 -9.62
N LEU A 32 7.53 2.09 -9.49
CA LEU A 32 8.05 2.57 -8.22
C LEU A 32 6.93 2.91 -7.22
N ALA A 33 5.84 3.52 -7.68
CA ALA A 33 4.71 3.87 -6.82
C ALA A 33 4.01 2.63 -6.28
N VAL A 34 3.82 1.61 -7.14
CA VAL A 34 3.27 0.30 -6.73
C VAL A 34 4.16 -0.38 -5.70
N ARG A 35 5.48 -0.35 -5.87
CA ARG A 35 6.43 -0.86 -4.86
C ARG A 35 6.35 -0.11 -3.53
N ILE A 36 6.27 1.22 -3.57
CA ILE A 36 6.14 2.01 -2.34
C ILE A 36 4.83 1.65 -1.63
N TRP A 37 3.73 1.50 -2.38
CA TRP A 37 2.43 1.11 -1.82
C TRP A 37 2.47 -0.26 -1.13
N SER A 38 3.12 -1.24 -1.74
CA SER A 38 3.39 -2.55 -1.13
C SER A 38 4.04 -2.42 0.25
N GLU A 39 5.11 -1.65 0.36
CA GLU A 39 5.83 -1.46 1.62
C GLU A 39 5.00 -0.69 2.66
N VAL A 40 4.20 0.30 2.23
CA VAL A 40 3.26 1.03 3.09
C VAL A 40 2.20 0.07 3.67
N MET A 41 1.62 -0.80 2.84
CA MET A 41 0.60 -1.75 3.29
C MET A 41 1.16 -2.80 4.26
N LYS A 42 2.38 -3.30 4.02
CA LYS A 42 3.06 -4.19 4.96
C LYS A 42 3.27 -3.54 6.33
N GLU A 43 3.66 -2.27 6.34
CA GLU A 43 3.87 -1.52 7.59
C GLU A 43 2.55 -1.24 8.32
N LEU A 44 1.47 -0.92 7.60
CA LEU A 44 0.14 -0.72 8.21
C LEU A 44 -0.44 -2.02 8.79
N ASP A 45 -0.22 -3.17 8.15
CA ASP A 45 -0.60 -4.48 8.67
C ASP A 45 0.18 -4.81 9.95
N ARG A 46 1.49 -4.56 9.94
CA ARG A 46 2.34 -4.66 11.14
C ARG A 46 1.85 -3.76 12.29
N ARG A 47 1.26 -2.61 11.99
CA ARG A 47 0.66 -1.68 12.97
C ARG A 47 -0.78 -2.04 13.37
N GLY A 48 -1.37 -3.08 12.78
CA GLY A 48 -2.75 -3.51 13.05
C GLY A 48 -3.81 -2.54 12.52
N LYS A 49 -3.49 -1.72 11.52
CA LYS A 49 -4.41 -0.76 10.88
C LYS A 49 -5.11 -1.34 9.65
N VAL A 50 -4.48 -2.32 9.04
CA VAL A 50 -5.08 -3.10 7.94
C VAL A 50 -4.79 -4.58 8.17
N LYS A 51 -5.40 -5.43 7.35
CA LYS A 51 -5.17 -6.86 7.34
C LYS A 51 -5.28 -7.42 5.93
N LEU A 52 -4.32 -8.24 5.51
CA LEU A 52 -4.43 -8.99 4.26
C LEU A 52 -5.48 -10.10 4.41
N MET A 53 -6.53 -10.05 3.61
CA MET A 53 -7.58 -11.06 3.60
C MET A 53 -7.33 -12.14 2.55
N SER A 54 -6.77 -11.76 1.39
CA SER A 54 -6.32 -12.69 0.35
C SER A 54 -5.33 -12.01 -0.61
N GLY A 55 -4.56 -12.81 -1.36
CA GLY A 55 -3.55 -12.31 -2.30
C GLY A 55 -2.17 -12.11 -1.65
N SER A 56 -1.42 -11.10 -2.11
CA SER A 56 -0.07 -10.80 -1.62
C SER A 56 0.22 -9.30 -1.65
N TYR A 57 0.93 -8.80 -0.65
CA TYR A 57 1.45 -7.42 -0.70
C TYR A 57 2.45 -7.21 -1.84
N ASP A 58 3.13 -8.25 -2.31
CA ASP A 58 4.07 -8.13 -3.45
C ASP A 58 3.33 -8.07 -4.80
N ASP A 59 2.04 -8.43 -4.83
CA ASP A 59 1.11 -8.26 -5.94
C ASP A 59 -0.11 -7.45 -5.46
N ILE A 60 0.20 -6.25 -4.95
CA ILE A 60 -0.75 -5.41 -4.21
C ILE A 60 -1.98 -5.04 -5.03
N GLY A 61 -1.86 -4.98 -6.36
CA GLY A 61 -3.01 -4.66 -7.22
C GLY A 61 -4.07 -5.75 -7.30
N ASN A 62 -3.72 -6.98 -6.91
CA ASN A 62 -4.65 -8.10 -6.83
C ASN A 62 -4.95 -8.53 -5.38
N ALA A 63 -4.43 -7.80 -4.39
CA ALA A 63 -4.62 -8.11 -2.98
C ALA A 63 -5.97 -7.60 -2.46
N LEU A 64 -6.63 -8.40 -1.61
CA LEU A 64 -7.79 -7.95 -0.85
C LEU A 64 -7.34 -7.54 0.55
N ILE A 65 -7.44 -6.25 0.84
CA ILE A 65 -7.02 -5.67 2.11
C ILE A 65 -8.25 -5.17 2.88
N GLN A 66 -8.39 -5.61 4.13
CA GLN A 66 -9.37 -5.09 5.08
C GLN A 66 -8.75 -3.96 5.90
N ARG A 67 -9.48 -2.85 6.06
CA ARG A 67 -9.09 -1.73 6.93
C ARG A 67 -9.75 -1.89 8.31
N LEU A 68 -9.02 -1.60 9.39
CA LEU A 68 -9.42 -1.82 10.79
C LEU A 68 -9.55 -0.52 11.58
#